data_AF-A0A930EFG2-F1
#
_entry.id   AF-A0A930EFG2-F1
#
_cell.length_a   1.000
_cell.length_b   1.000
_cell.length_c   1.000
_cell.angle_alpha   90.00
_cell.angle_beta   90.00
_cell.angle_gamma   90.00
#
_symmetry.space_group_name_H-M   'P 1'
#
loop_
_entity.id
_entity.type
_entity.pdbx_description
1 polymer ?
#
loop_
_entity_poly.entity_id
_entity_poly.type
_entity_poly.pdbx_seq_one_letter_code
_entity_poly.pdbx_strand_id
1 'polypeptide(L)'
;MKVFGRHRLPEGWVVVTAGNPLEYNNSAREFDLATLDRLKRIDVEPELEPWLVYARNNAVHAAVLNYLSIKKDDFYSVRLTVDGKLFVTARGWVDLSEMIYLYEQNDIEVNLALVSQYIQDERIARDFTSYYDLFYRYRREYDIAGILAGTGFDKAAAKLADAPFDERITVVRLLSDALGSEFRREFVKSAVIDEVVSRIKIQKDELLGAKLDKAAHILKLISSDMELDLEDRKKSHSISRMNERIARKSIQTMRDIMHNVMGGIGEPSSVITGEMSKLNDERNALVKSLQDRLRNSFNFIESAFEGDNEMMIFVRTLSEDRYSAGFLGKHGSEEYSRWSKGLMMSDREQELTREIEGLE
;
A
#
# COMPACT_ATOMS: atom_id res chain seq x y z
N MET A 1 -20.12 34.87 16.99
CA MET A 1 -19.70 34.78 15.57
C MET A 1 -18.21 35.09 15.49
N LYS A 2 -17.37 34.24 14.87
CA LYS A 2 -15.91 34.42 14.85
C LYS A 2 -15.51 35.50 13.83
N VAL A 3 -14.64 36.42 14.24
CA VAL A 3 -14.15 37.54 13.43
C VAL A 3 -12.63 37.43 13.33
N PHE A 4 -12.07 37.55 12.13
CA PHE A 4 -10.63 37.52 11.89
C PHE A 4 -10.18 38.90 11.38
N GLY A 5 -9.45 39.64 12.20
CA GLY A 5 -9.17 41.06 11.93
C GLY A 5 -10.47 41.88 11.82
N ARG A 6 -10.69 42.50 10.65
CA ARG A 6 -11.91 43.28 10.35
C ARG A 6 -13.00 42.50 9.61
N HIS A 7 -12.74 41.24 9.23
CA HIS A 7 -13.64 40.46 8.40
C HIS A 7 -14.41 39.44 9.24
N ARG A 8 -15.73 39.39 9.03
CA ARG A 8 -16.59 38.35 9.60
C ARG A 8 -16.50 37.10 8.74
N LEU A 9 -16.25 35.96 9.37
CA LEU A 9 -16.34 34.68 8.68
C LEU A 9 -17.82 34.36 8.43
N PRO A 10 -18.21 33.86 7.25
CA PRO A 10 -19.57 33.40 7.02
C PRO A 10 -19.94 32.27 7.98
N GLU A 11 -21.24 32.10 8.22
CA GLU A 11 -21.73 31.06 9.11
C GLU A 11 -21.36 29.66 8.59
N GLY A 12 -20.90 28.78 9.49
CA GLY A 12 -20.44 27.43 9.15
C GLY A 12 -18.97 27.32 8.69
N TRP A 13 -18.26 28.43 8.50
CA TRP A 13 -16.87 28.39 8.03
C TRP A 13 -15.86 28.16 9.16
N VAL A 14 -14.81 27.40 8.86
CA VAL A 14 -13.65 27.16 9.73
C VAL A 14 -12.39 27.62 9.01
N VAL A 15 -11.51 28.32 9.73
CA VAL A 15 -10.17 28.69 9.23
C VAL A 15 -9.17 27.71 9.80
N VAL A 16 -8.40 27.07 8.90
CA VAL A 16 -7.29 26.18 9.25
C VAL A 16 -6.03 26.75 8.62
N THR A 17 -4.97 26.89 9.42
CA THR A 17 -3.66 27.37 8.98
C THR A 17 -2.62 26.33 9.34
N ALA A 18 -1.69 26.05 8.44
CA ALA A 18 -0.54 25.18 8.68
C ALA A 18 0.76 25.98 8.46
N GLY A 19 1.75 25.76 9.31
CA GLY A 19 3.05 26.43 9.24
C GLY A 19 4.15 25.58 9.86
N ASN A 20 5.39 25.81 9.44
CA ASN A 20 6.54 25.12 10.00
C ASN A 20 7.03 25.83 11.27
N PRO A 21 7.51 25.10 12.29
CA PRO A 21 8.15 25.71 13.45
C PRO A 21 9.36 26.57 13.06
N LEU A 22 9.69 27.56 13.90
CA LEU A 22 10.82 28.50 13.68
C LEU A 22 12.15 27.77 13.41
N GLU A 23 12.37 26.65 14.09
CA GLU A 23 13.56 25.80 13.95
C GLU A 23 13.77 25.34 12.50
N TYR A 24 12.69 25.14 11.75
CA TYR A 24 12.73 24.70 10.35
C TYR A 24 12.80 25.87 9.37
N ASN A 25 12.28 27.05 9.71
CA ASN A 25 12.22 28.19 8.80
C ASN A 25 12.72 29.50 9.46
N ASN A 26 13.90 29.97 9.05
CA ASN A 26 14.52 31.20 9.56
C ASN A 26 13.73 32.47 9.21
N SER A 27 12.76 32.40 8.30
CA SER A 27 11.86 33.50 7.94
C SER A 27 10.47 33.39 8.60
N ALA A 28 10.21 32.33 9.36
CA ALA A 28 8.95 32.23 10.10
C ALA A 28 8.91 33.27 11.23
N ARG A 29 7.70 33.74 11.53
CA ARG A 29 7.42 34.68 12.61
C ARG A 29 6.39 34.05 13.53
N GLU A 30 6.60 34.17 14.84
CA GLU A 30 5.60 33.76 15.80
C GLU A 30 4.38 34.68 15.73
N PHE A 31 3.21 34.08 15.95
CA PHE A 31 1.99 34.84 16.17
C PHE A 31 2.06 35.55 17.53
N ASP A 32 1.47 36.74 17.61
CA ASP A 32 1.29 37.42 18.88
C ASP A 32 0.32 36.65 19.79
N LEU A 33 0.42 36.86 21.11
CA LEU A 33 -0.39 36.16 22.10
C LEU A 33 -1.90 36.34 21.86
N ALA A 34 -2.32 37.50 21.37
CA ALA A 34 -3.73 37.77 21.06
C ALA A 34 -4.24 36.99 19.85
N THR A 35 -3.38 36.63 18.90
CA THR A 35 -3.75 35.73 17.80
C THR A 35 -3.76 34.28 18.27
N LEU A 36 -2.77 33.87 19.08
CA LEU A 36 -2.72 32.52 19.64
C LEU A 36 -3.92 32.19 20.53
N ASP A 37 -4.42 33.14 21.33
CA ASP A 37 -5.62 32.96 22.16
C ASP A 37 -6.90 32.68 21.34
N ARG A 38 -6.95 33.18 20.10
CA ARG A 38 -8.08 33.00 19.17
C ARG A 38 -7.99 31.74 18.33
N LEU A 39 -6.86 31.04 18.36
CA LEU A 39 -6.59 29.82 17.61
C LEU A 39 -6.55 28.62 18.54
N LYS A 40 -6.86 27.45 17.99
CA LYS A 40 -6.51 26.17 18.63
C LYS A 40 -5.27 25.65 17.91
N ARG A 41 -4.15 25.62 18.63
CA ARG A 41 -2.88 25.09 18.12
C ARG A 41 -2.87 23.58 18.30
N ILE A 42 -2.54 22.86 17.24
CA ILE A 42 -2.28 21.43 17.25
C ILE A 42 -0.86 21.29 16.72
N ASP A 43 0.05 20.85 17.58
CA ASP A 43 1.42 20.56 17.20
C ASP A 43 1.44 19.15 16.58
N VAL A 44 2.02 19.03 15.39
CA VAL A 44 2.07 17.77 14.63
C VAL A 44 3.53 17.34 14.56
N GLU A 45 3.84 16.23 15.22
CA GLU A 45 5.20 15.70 15.27
C GLU A 45 5.34 14.48 14.35
N PRO A 46 6.55 14.24 13.80
CA PRO A 46 6.82 13.03 13.03
C PRO A 46 6.82 11.80 13.94
N GLU A 47 5.87 10.88 13.70
CA GLU A 47 5.83 9.58 14.38
C GLU A 47 5.95 8.44 13.37
N LEU A 48 6.89 7.52 13.60
CA LEU A 48 7.18 6.42 12.69
C LEU A 48 6.06 5.38 12.65
N GLU A 49 5.52 4.96 13.80
CA GLU A 49 4.56 3.84 13.85
C GLU A 49 3.25 4.15 13.09
N PRO A 50 2.59 5.32 13.28
CA PRO A 50 1.46 5.71 12.43
C PRO A 50 1.83 5.82 10.94
N TRP A 51 3.05 6.29 10.66
CA TRP A 51 3.54 6.39 9.29
C TRP A 51 3.76 5.02 8.64
N LEU A 52 4.25 4.00 9.36
CA LEU A 52 4.41 2.64 8.83
C LEU A 52 3.06 2.04 8.41
N VAL A 53 1.99 2.28 9.18
CA VAL A 53 0.62 1.90 8.81
C VAL A 53 0.19 2.59 7.52
N TYR A 54 0.42 3.91 7.41
CA TYR A 54 0.18 4.65 6.17
C TYR A 54 1.00 4.07 5.00
N ALA A 55 2.29 3.81 5.21
CA ALA A 55 3.26 3.46 4.19
C ALA A 55 2.96 2.08 3.58
N ARG A 56 2.62 1.08 4.41
CA ARG A 56 2.12 -0.24 3.93
C ARG A 56 0.88 -0.08 3.06
N ASN A 57 -0.09 0.70 3.54
CA ASN A 57 -1.35 0.93 2.84
C ASN A 57 -1.22 1.74 1.54
N ASN A 58 -0.11 2.46 1.36
CA ASN A 58 0.19 3.22 0.15
C ASN A 58 1.31 2.58 -0.69
N ALA A 59 1.63 1.31 -0.43
CA ALA A 59 2.60 0.51 -1.17
C ALA A 59 4.01 1.12 -1.20
N VAL A 60 4.43 1.81 -0.13
CA VAL A 60 5.83 2.22 0.04
C VAL A 60 6.73 0.99 -0.03
N HIS A 61 7.88 1.14 -0.67
CA HIS A 61 8.79 0.05 -0.97
C HIS A 61 9.20 -0.70 0.30
N ALA A 62 9.11 -2.02 0.23
CA ALA A 62 9.48 -2.98 1.25
C ALA A 62 10.79 -2.65 1.99
N ALA A 63 11.87 -2.41 1.22
CA ALA A 63 13.18 -2.09 1.78
C ALA A 63 13.15 -0.84 2.67
N VAL A 64 12.33 0.17 2.35
CA VAL A 64 12.17 1.39 3.16
C VAL A 64 11.48 1.06 4.49
N LEU A 65 10.38 0.31 4.44
CA LEU A 65 9.64 -0.11 5.64
C LEU A 65 10.53 -0.93 6.58
N ASN A 66 11.26 -1.88 6.01
CA ASN A 66 12.10 -2.79 6.76
C ASN A 66 13.32 -2.07 7.35
N TYR A 67 13.96 -1.19 6.58
CA TYR A 67 15.03 -0.33 7.07
C TYR A 67 14.58 0.52 8.27
N LEU A 68 13.47 1.26 8.12
CA LEU A 68 13.01 2.19 9.15
C LEU A 68 12.51 1.48 10.41
N SER A 69 11.99 0.27 10.30
CA SER A 69 11.63 -0.52 11.49
C SER A 69 12.85 -0.95 12.32
N ILE A 70 14.05 -1.02 11.70
CA ILE A 70 15.33 -1.33 12.37
C ILE A 70 16.00 -0.04 12.84
N LYS A 71 16.02 0.98 11.97
CA LYS A 71 16.66 2.29 12.19
C LYS A 71 15.60 3.38 12.39
N LYS A 72 14.87 3.30 13.51
CA LYS A 72 13.73 4.18 13.77
C LYS A 72 14.10 5.67 13.76
N ASP A 73 15.28 6.00 14.29
CA ASP A 73 15.79 7.38 14.38
C ASP A 73 16.14 7.99 13.02
N ASP A 74 16.22 7.17 11.96
CA ASP A 74 16.48 7.64 10.60
C ASP A 74 15.21 8.09 9.86
N PHE A 75 14.02 7.90 10.47
CA PHE A 75 12.74 8.27 9.88
C PHE A 75 12.64 9.77 9.59
N TYR A 76 13.05 10.59 10.55
CA TYR A 76 12.98 12.04 10.46
C TYR A 76 14.17 12.67 11.17
N SER A 77 14.91 13.51 10.46
CA SER A 77 16.01 14.27 11.06
C SER A 77 16.14 15.62 10.39
N VAL A 78 16.48 16.66 11.16
CA VAL A 78 16.85 17.97 10.62
C VAL A 78 18.09 18.44 11.35
N ARG A 79 19.15 18.72 10.59
CA ARG A 79 20.45 19.17 11.10
C ARG A 79 20.89 20.44 10.39
N LEU A 80 21.38 21.40 11.17
CA LEU A 80 22.07 22.58 10.67
C LEU A 80 23.53 22.22 10.38
N THR A 81 24.00 22.53 9.17
CA THR A 81 25.41 22.41 8.78
C THR A 81 25.93 23.75 8.27
N VAL A 82 27.24 23.87 8.09
CA VAL A 82 27.90 25.08 7.56
C VAL A 82 27.38 25.42 6.15
N ASP A 83 27.05 24.40 5.36
CA ASP A 83 26.62 24.53 3.95
C ASP A 83 25.09 24.58 3.77
N GLY A 84 24.31 24.43 4.85
CA GLY A 84 22.84 24.47 4.79
C GLY A 84 22.13 23.56 5.79
N LYS A 85 20.81 23.39 5.64
CA LYS A 85 20.01 22.43 6.43
C LYS A 85 20.00 21.07 5.72
N LEU A 86 20.52 20.04 6.36
CA LEU A 86 20.31 18.65 5.94
C LEU A 86 19.05 18.12 6.60
N PHE A 87 18.23 17.39 5.86
CA PHE A 87 17.03 16.80 6.42
C PHE A 87 16.67 15.45 5.79
N VAL A 88 16.00 14.63 6.59
CA VAL A 88 15.27 13.43 6.18
C VAL A 88 13.84 13.60 6.64
N THR A 89 12.88 13.32 5.76
CA THR A 89 11.46 13.47 6.05
C THR A 89 10.70 12.23 5.63
N ALA A 90 9.54 12.01 6.24
CA ALA A 90 8.56 11.01 5.84
C ALA A 90 8.25 11.06 4.32
N ARG A 91 8.24 12.26 3.72
CA ARG A 91 8.00 12.43 2.28
C ARG A 91 9.16 11.93 1.44
N GLY A 92 10.40 12.24 1.84
CA GLY A 92 11.60 11.76 1.15
C GLY A 92 11.64 10.24 1.03
N TRP A 93 11.19 9.52 2.05
CA TRP A 93 11.06 8.06 2.03
C TRP A 93 10.00 7.55 1.03
N VAL A 94 8.86 8.23 0.94
CA VAL A 94 7.80 7.89 -0.04
C VAL A 94 8.29 8.14 -1.46
N ASP A 95 8.89 9.31 -1.70
CA ASP A 95 9.38 9.71 -3.02
C ASP A 95 10.52 8.79 -3.49
N LEU A 96 11.46 8.44 -2.60
CA LEU A 96 12.51 7.45 -2.87
C LEU A 96 11.91 6.09 -3.23
N SER A 97 10.90 5.64 -2.48
CA SER A 97 10.21 4.38 -2.75
C SER A 97 9.61 4.33 -4.15
N GLU A 98 8.98 5.42 -4.61
CA GLU A 98 8.43 5.51 -5.97
C GLU A 98 9.53 5.37 -7.03
N MET A 99 10.68 6.01 -6.82
CA MET A 99 11.82 5.89 -7.73
C MET A 99 12.45 4.50 -7.73
N ILE A 100 12.54 3.84 -6.57
CA ILE A 100 13.03 2.45 -6.49
C ILE A 100 12.17 1.55 -7.39
N TYR A 101 10.83 1.63 -7.29
CA TYR A 101 9.97 0.83 -8.17
C TYR A 101 10.20 1.11 -9.65
N LEU A 102 10.38 2.38 -10.04
CA LEU A 102 10.66 2.75 -11.43
C LEU A 102 12.01 2.18 -11.89
N TYR A 103 13.03 2.22 -11.05
CA TYR A 103 14.36 1.70 -11.36
C TYR A 103 14.31 0.17 -11.50
N GLU A 104 13.69 -0.53 -10.56
CA GLU A 104 13.52 -1.99 -10.63
C GLU A 104 12.74 -2.44 -11.87
N GLN A 105 11.68 -1.71 -12.25
CA GLN A 105 10.88 -2.01 -13.44
C GLN A 105 11.66 -1.85 -14.75
N ASN A 106 12.67 -0.99 -14.77
CA ASN A 106 13.50 -0.71 -15.94
C ASN A 106 14.88 -1.41 -15.86
N ASP A 107 15.08 -2.29 -14.87
CA ASP A 107 16.36 -2.97 -14.62
C ASP A 107 17.54 -1.99 -14.46
N ILE A 108 17.29 -0.86 -13.79
CA ILE A 108 18.28 0.16 -13.47
C ILE A 108 18.70 -0.01 -12.00
N GLU A 109 20.01 0.05 -11.74
CA GLU A 109 20.56 -0.07 -10.41
C GLU A 109 20.18 1.12 -9.51
N VAL A 110 19.65 0.83 -8.32
CA VAL A 110 19.44 1.80 -7.25
C VAL A 110 20.76 1.94 -6.49
N ASN A 111 21.41 3.11 -6.62
CA ASN A 111 22.70 3.38 -6.00
C ASN A 111 22.62 4.59 -5.05
N LEU A 112 23.74 4.86 -4.34
CA LEU A 112 23.84 5.97 -3.40
C LEU A 112 23.49 7.32 -4.05
N ALA A 113 23.87 7.54 -5.32
CA ALA A 113 23.59 8.80 -6.01
C ALA A 113 22.09 9.02 -6.24
N LEU A 114 21.30 7.96 -6.44
CA LEU A 114 19.84 8.05 -6.45
C LEU A 114 19.30 8.32 -5.04
N VAL A 115 19.72 7.52 -4.05
CA VAL A 115 19.23 7.62 -2.67
C VAL A 115 19.48 9.02 -2.09
N SER A 116 20.66 9.60 -2.32
CA SER A 116 21.05 10.93 -1.84
C SER A 116 20.23 12.08 -2.42
N GLN A 117 19.48 11.88 -3.51
CA GLN A 117 18.55 12.90 -4.03
C GLN A 117 17.31 13.07 -3.14
N TYR A 118 16.95 12.03 -2.39
CA TYR A 118 15.75 12.00 -1.55
C TYR A 118 16.08 12.01 -0.05
N ILE A 119 17.20 11.38 0.32
CA ILE A 119 17.71 11.28 1.69
C ILE A 119 19.01 12.08 1.74
N GLN A 120 18.93 13.35 2.15
CA GLN A 120 20.07 14.27 2.06
C GLN A 120 21.13 14.04 3.15
N ASP A 121 20.77 13.35 4.22
CA ASP A 121 21.71 12.96 5.25
C ASP A 121 22.61 11.84 4.74
N GLU A 122 23.88 12.15 4.49
CA GLU A 122 24.83 11.24 3.84
C GLU A 122 24.99 9.92 4.59
N ARG A 123 24.99 9.96 5.94
CA ARG A 123 25.06 8.74 6.75
C ARG A 123 23.85 7.85 6.47
N ILE A 124 22.65 8.42 6.58
CA ILE A 124 21.40 7.67 6.40
C ILE A 124 21.29 7.15 4.95
N ALA A 125 21.70 7.94 3.96
CA ALA A 125 21.69 7.52 2.57
C ALA A 125 22.63 6.32 2.32
N ARG A 126 23.84 6.33 2.88
CA ARG A 126 24.79 5.21 2.79
C ARG A 126 24.29 3.96 3.52
N ASP A 127 23.75 4.15 4.72
CA ASP A 127 23.19 3.07 5.53
C ASP A 127 22.00 2.41 4.80
N PHE A 128 21.08 3.20 4.25
CA PHE A 128 19.95 2.69 3.46
C PHE A 128 20.40 2.00 2.17
N THR A 129 21.36 2.57 1.44
CA THR A 129 21.88 1.95 0.20
C THR A 129 22.48 0.58 0.50
N SER A 130 23.30 0.47 1.54
CA SER A 130 23.91 -0.79 1.97
C SER A 130 22.85 -1.82 2.39
N TYR A 131 21.82 -1.35 3.10
CA TYR A 131 20.68 -2.18 3.47
C TYR A 131 19.89 -2.66 2.25
N TYR A 132 19.64 -1.77 1.28
CA TYR A 132 18.91 -2.09 0.05
C TYR A 132 19.64 -3.18 -0.76
N ASP A 133 20.96 -3.08 -0.88
CA ASP A 133 21.78 -4.10 -1.56
C ASP A 133 21.68 -5.46 -0.87
N LEU A 134 21.68 -5.48 0.47
CA LEU A 134 21.49 -6.70 1.25
C LEU A 134 20.09 -7.28 1.05
N PHE A 135 19.06 -6.43 1.14
CA PHE A 135 17.67 -6.79 0.93
C PHE A 135 17.45 -7.44 -0.44
N TYR A 136 18.01 -6.85 -1.50
CA TYR A 136 17.88 -7.36 -2.85
C TYR A 136 18.67 -8.65 -3.07
N ARG A 137 19.85 -8.77 -2.45
CA ARG A 137 20.65 -10.00 -2.45
C ARG A 137 19.90 -11.15 -1.80
N TYR A 138 19.33 -10.95 -0.61
CA TYR A 138 18.53 -11.96 0.08
C TYR A 138 17.29 -12.36 -0.73
N ARG A 139 16.61 -11.40 -1.36
CA ARG A 139 15.48 -11.69 -2.26
C ARG A 139 15.83 -12.72 -3.34
N ARG A 140 17.01 -12.58 -3.96
CA ARG A 140 17.53 -13.50 -4.98
C ARG A 140 18.06 -14.79 -4.39
N GLU A 141 18.82 -14.69 -3.31
CA GLU A 141 19.52 -15.82 -2.70
C GLU A 141 18.56 -16.87 -2.11
N TYR A 142 17.48 -16.41 -1.50
CA TYR A 142 16.43 -17.25 -0.92
C TYR A 142 15.31 -17.60 -1.90
N ASP A 143 15.35 -17.08 -3.13
CA ASP A 143 14.33 -17.30 -4.16
C ASP A 143 12.90 -17.10 -3.62
N ILE A 144 12.61 -15.87 -3.16
CA ILE A 144 11.29 -15.53 -2.60
C ILE A 144 10.16 -15.85 -3.58
N ALA A 145 10.40 -15.69 -4.88
CA ALA A 145 9.43 -16.04 -5.92
C ALA A 145 9.16 -17.55 -5.97
N GLY A 146 10.22 -18.36 -5.89
CA GLY A 146 10.13 -19.81 -5.74
C GLY A 146 9.39 -20.23 -4.48
N ILE A 147 9.69 -19.61 -3.32
CA ILE A 147 8.98 -19.87 -2.07
C ILE A 147 7.48 -19.62 -2.23
N LEU A 148 7.08 -18.48 -2.82
CA LEU A 148 5.66 -18.24 -3.10
C LEU A 148 5.07 -19.29 -4.05
N ALA A 149 5.83 -19.77 -5.02
CA ALA A 149 5.40 -20.81 -5.95
C ALA A 149 5.38 -22.22 -5.36
N GLY A 150 5.88 -22.42 -4.13
CA GLY A 150 5.97 -23.75 -3.50
C GLY A 150 7.19 -24.55 -3.92
N THR A 151 8.23 -23.89 -4.43
CA THR A 151 9.48 -24.51 -4.89
C THR A 151 10.68 -24.02 -4.08
N GLY A 152 11.73 -24.83 -3.96
CA GLY A 152 12.99 -24.38 -3.35
C GLY A 152 13.00 -24.30 -1.82
N PHE A 153 11.97 -24.82 -1.14
CA PHE A 153 11.82 -24.77 0.32
C PHE A 153 13.04 -25.32 1.04
N ASP A 154 13.43 -26.56 0.73
CA ASP A 154 14.51 -27.26 1.44
C ASP A 154 15.84 -26.48 1.37
N LYS A 155 16.14 -25.88 0.22
CA LYS A 155 17.37 -25.11 0.03
C LYS A 155 17.34 -23.80 0.82
N ALA A 156 16.20 -23.10 0.82
CA ALA A 156 16.04 -21.85 1.57
C ALA A 156 16.01 -22.11 3.08
N ALA A 157 15.28 -23.13 3.54
CA ALA A 157 15.20 -23.54 4.94
C ALA A 157 16.57 -23.99 5.48
N ALA A 158 17.31 -24.81 4.73
CA ALA A 158 18.66 -25.25 5.13
C ALA A 158 19.63 -24.07 5.30
N LYS A 159 19.50 -23.01 4.49
CA LYS A 159 20.29 -21.79 4.66
C LYS A 159 19.87 -20.98 5.90
N LEU A 160 18.57 -20.92 6.18
CA LEU A 160 18.03 -20.17 7.30
C LEU A 160 18.29 -20.81 8.67
N ALA A 161 18.50 -22.13 8.71
CA ALA A 161 18.74 -22.88 9.94
C ALA A 161 19.91 -22.30 10.76
N ASP A 162 20.99 -21.90 10.08
CA ASP A 162 22.19 -21.31 10.70
C ASP A 162 22.21 -19.77 10.61
N ALA A 163 21.18 -19.16 10.02
CA ALA A 163 21.15 -17.72 9.80
C ALA A 163 20.88 -16.93 11.11
N PRO A 164 21.54 -15.78 11.30
CA PRO A 164 21.27 -14.91 12.43
C PRO A 164 19.84 -14.34 12.36
N PHE A 165 19.30 -13.99 13.52
CA PHE A 165 17.89 -13.60 13.64
C PHE A 165 17.48 -12.44 12.71
N ASP A 166 18.34 -11.44 12.53
CA ASP A 166 18.13 -10.31 11.64
C ASP A 166 17.98 -10.71 10.16
N GLU A 167 18.75 -11.70 9.71
CA GLU A 167 18.60 -12.28 8.37
C GLU A 167 17.27 -13.02 8.23
N ARG A 168 16.90 -13.84 9.23
CA ARG A 168 15.60 -14.56 9.25
C ARG A 168 14.42 -13.60 9.17
N ILE A 169 14.43 -12.54 9.98
CA ILE A 169 13.40 -11.49 9.95
C ILE A 169 13.36 -10.77 8.60
N THR A 170 14.51 -10.53 7.98
CA THR A 170 14.58 -9.92 6.65
C THR A 170 13.91 -10.80 5.60
N VAL A 171 14.12 -12.13 5.65
CA VAL A 171 13.46 -13.07 4.74
C VAL A 171 11.95 -13.16 4.96
N VAL A 172 11.50 -13.18 6.22
CA VAL A 172 10.05 -13.13 6.54
C VAL A 172 9.41 -11.86 5.98
N ARG A 173 10.06 -10.71 6.13
CA ARG A 173 9.56 -9.43 5.60
C ARG A 173 9.54 -9.41 4.07
N LEU A 174 10.60 -9.89 3.42
CA LEU A 174 10.65 -10.08 1.97
C LEU A 174 9.47 -10.91 1.45
N LEU A 175 9.12 -11.98 2.17
CA LEU A 175 8.01 -12.86 1.84
C LEU A 175 6.66 -12.15 2.02
N SER A 176 6.45 -11.46 3.16
CA SER A 176 5.28 -10.63 3.43
C SER A 176 5.08 -9.55 2.37
N ASP A 177 6.16 -8.90 1.95
CA ASP A 177 6.13 -7.81 0.97
C ASP A 177 5.76 -8.33 -0.43
N ALA A 178 6.32 -9.47 -0.81
CA ALA A 178 5.99 -10.14 -2.07
C ALA A 178 4.52 -10.58 -2.10
N LEU A 179 3.99 -11.12 -0.99
CA LEU A 179 2.55 -11.39 -0.85
C LEU A 179 1.70 -10.12 -0.87
N GLY A 180 2.13 -9.07 -0.17
CA GLY A 180 1.45 -7.76 -0.13
C GLY A 180 1.25 -7.18 -1.54
N SER A 181 2.23 -7.36 -2.41
CA SER A 181 2.11 -6.98 -3.83
C SER A 181 1.01 -7.77 -4.55
N GLU A 182 0.92 -9.09 -4.32
CA GLU A 182 -0.10 -9.93 -4.92
C GLU A 182 -1.50 -9.64 -4.35
N PHE A 183 -1.65 -9.38 -3.04
CA PHE A 183 -2.91 -8.91 -2.44
C PHE A 183 -3.38 -7.59 -3.05
N ARG A 184 -2.47 -6.61 -3.23
CA ARG A 184 -2.79 -5.34 -3.91
C ARG A 184 -3.21 -5.56 -5.36
N ARG A 185 -2.57 -6.49 -6.06
CA ARG A 185 -2.89 -6.84 -7.45
C ARG A 185 -4.29 -7.44 -7.55
N GLU A 186 -4.62 -8.39 -6.67
CA GLU A 186 -5.95 -8.99 -6.57
C GLU A 186 -7.00 -7.93 -6.25
N PHE A 187 -6.78 -7.11 -5.21
CA PHE A 187 -7.71 -6.06 -4.81
C PHE A 187 -8.05 -5.11 -5.97
N VAL A 188 -7.03 -4.62 -6.69
CA VAL A 188 -7.25 -3.73 -7.82
C VAL A 188 -7.98 -4.43 -8.96
N LYS A 189 -7.64 -5.68 -9.29
CA LYS A 189 -8.32 -6.43 -10.36
C LYS A 189 -9.79 -6.67 -9.98
N SER A 190 -10.07 -7.09 -8.76
CA SER A 190 -11.42 -7.31 -8.25
C SER A 190 -12.24 -6.01 -8.21
N ALA A 191 -11.67 -4.91 -7.72
CA ALA A 191 -12.37 -3.62 -7.69
C ALA A 191 -12.69 -3.09 -9.10
N VAL A 192 -11.80 -3.29 -10.07
CA VAL A 192 -12.05 -2.95 -11.48
C VAL A 192 -13.24 -3.74 -12.02
N ILE A 193 -13.25 -5.05 -11.80
CA ILE A 193 -14.33 -5.93 -12.25
C ILE A 193 -15.65 -5.55 -11.59
N ASP A 194 -15.65 -5.32 -10.28
CA ASP A 194 -16.86 -4.97 -9.54
C ASP A 194 -17.47 -3.63 -10.03
N GLU A 195 -16.63 -2.62 -10.32
CA GLU A 195 -17.09 -1.35 -10.91
C GLU A 195 -17.69 -1.54 -12.31
N VAL A 196 -16.99 -2.25 -13.20
CA VAL A 196 -17.44 -2.53 -14.58
C VAL A 196 -18.76 -3.32 -14.57
N VAL A 197 -18.85 -4.35 -13.71
CA VAL A 197 -20.07 -5.15 -13.52
C VAL A 197 -21.21 -4.32 -12.99
N SER A 198 -20.96 -3.45 -12.01
CA SER A 198 -21.97 -2.54 -11.46
C SER A 198 -22.56 -1.64 -12.56
N ARG A 199 -21.69 -0.99 -13.36
CA ARG A 199 -22.11 -0.07 -14.44
C ARG A 199 -22.90 -0.79 -15.54
N ILE A 200 -22.46 -1.98 -15.95
CA ILE A 200 -23.19 -2.77 -16.96
C ILE A 200 -24.53 -3.28 -16.42
N LYS A 201 -24.61 -3.66 -15.14
CA LYS A 201 -25.87 -4.11 -14.51
C LYS A 201 -26.94 -3.02 -14.50
N ILE A 202 -26.55 -1.75 -14.29
CA ILE A 202 -27.49 -0.62 -14.32
C ILE A 202 -28.16 -0.49 -15.69
N GLN A 203 -27.43 -0.75 -16.77
CA GLN A 203 -27.92 -0.64 -18.15
C GLN A 203 -28.35 -1.99 -18.76
N LYS A 204 -28.54 -3.02 -17.93
CA LYS A 204 -28.77 -4.40 -18.41
C LYS A 204 -29.97 -4.50 -19.34
N ASP A 205 -31.09 -3.88 -18.97
CA ASP A 205 -32.34 -3.97 -19.74
C ASP A 205 -32.23 -3.27 -21.09
N GLU A 206 -31.46 -2.18 -21.17
CA GLU A 206 -31.23 -1.48 -22.43
C GLU A 206 -30.25 -2.20 -23.36
N LEU A 207 -29.30 -2.95 -22.78
CA LEU A 207 -28.34 -3.78 -23.51
C LEU A 207 -28.94 -5.10 -24.00
N LEU A 208 -29.95 -5.63 -23.30
CA LEU A 208 -30.65 -6.85 -23.70
C LEU A 208 -31.43 -6.62 -25.01
N GLY A 209 -31.14 -7.43 -26.04
CA GLY A 209 -31.78 -7.31 -27.35
C GLY A 209 -31.38 -6.07 -28.15
N ALA A 210 -30.41 -5.27 -27.67
CA ALA A 210 -29.88 -4.15 -28.41
C ALA A 210 -29.13 -4.62 -29.66
N LYS A 211 -29.41 -3.96 -30.79
CA LYS A 211 -28.57 -4.08 -31.99
C LYS A 211 -27.19 -3.46 -31.74
N LEU A 212 -26.22 -3.86 -32.56
CA LEU A 212 -24.81 -3.47 -32.46
C LEU A 212 -24.61 -1.97 -32.20
N ASP A 213 -25.18 -1.10 -33.04
CA ASP A 213 -25.00 0.36 -32.92
C ASP A 213 -25.53 0.91 -31.60
N LYS A 214 -26.68 0.41 -31.13
CA LYS A 214 -27.28 0.83 -29.86
C LYS A 214 -26.44 0.34 -28.68
N ALA A 215 -26.02 -0.93 -28.69
CA ALA A 215 -25.19 -1.49 -27.63
C ALA A 215 -23.84 -0.77 -27.51
N ALA A 216 -23.17 -0.50 -28.64
CA ALA A 216 -21.94 0.27 -28.68
C ALA A 216 -22.15 1.71 -28.17
N HIS A 217 -23.25 2.35 -28.54
CA HIS A 217 -23.60 3.68 -28.04
C HIS A 217 -23.82 3.70 -26.52
N ILE A 218 -24.53 2.72 -25.97
CA ILE A 218 -24.75 2.61 -24.52
C ILE A 218 -23.42 2.44 -23.78
N LEU A 219 -22.56 1.52 -24.23
CA LEU A 219 -21.25 1.30 -23.59
C LEU A 219 -20.36 2.55 -23.68
N LYS A 220 -20.43 3.29 -24.79
CA LYS A 220 -19.77 4.58 -24.93
C LYS A 220 -20.27 5.59 -23.90
N LEU A 221 -21.59 5.74 -23.74
CA LEU A 221 -22.18 6.64 -22.75
C LEU A 221 -21.73 6.27 -21.33
N ILE A 222 -21.71 4.98 -20.99
CA ILE A 222 -21.20 4.51 -19.69
C ILE A 222 -19.74 4.93 -19.48
N SER A 223 -18.88 4.71 -20.48
CA SER A 223 -17.47 5.10 -20.36
C SER A 223 -17.27 6.61 -20.20
N SER A 224 -18.05 7.42 -20.92
CA SER A 224 -18.03 8.88 -20.79
C SER A 224 -18.51 9.36 -19.42
N ASP A 225 -19.57 8.73 -18.89
CA ASP A 225 -20.09 9.02 -17.54
C ASP A 225 -19.03 8.72 -16.46
N MET A 226 -18.37 7.57 -16.56
CA MET A 226 -17.26 7.20 -15.67
C MET A 226 -16.08 8.18 -15.73
N GLU A 227 -15.80 8.75 -16.91
CA GLU A 227 -14.77 9.78 -17.09
C GLU A 227 -15.15 11.10 -16.40
N LEU A 228 -16.38 11.55 -16.57
CA LEU A 228 -16.90 12.75 -15.90
C LEU A 228 -16.85 12.59 -14.37
N ASP A 229 -17.32 11.45 -13.86
CA ASP A 229 -17.24 11.10 -12.43
C ASP A 229 -15.80 11.13 -11.91
N LEU A 230 -14.83 10.68 -12.71
CA LEU A 230 -13.42 10.71 -12.33
C LEU A 230 -12.89 12.15 -12.31
N GLU A 231 -13.20 12.95 -13.33
CA GLU A 231 -12.77 14.35 -13.40
C GLU A 231 -13.30 15.17 -12.23
N ASP A 232 -14.57 15.00 -11.86
CA ASP A 232 -15.19 15.76 -10.78
C ASP A 232 -14.61 15.38 -9.42
N ARG A 233 -14.34 14.08 -9.21
CA ARG A 233 -13.60 13.60 -8.02
C ARG A 233 -12.17 14.13 -7.95
N LYS A 234 -11.50 14.30 -9.09
CA LYS A 234 -10.17 14.93 -9.16
C LYS A 234 -10.21 16.42 -8.84
N LYS A 235 -11.14 17.18 -9.43
CA LYS A 235 -11.31 18.62 -9.19
C LYS A 235 -11.58 18.91 -7.70
N SER A 236 -12.39 18.07 -7.07
CA SER A 236 -12.71 18.17 -5.64
C SER A 236 -11.64 17.61 -4.70
N HIS A 237 -10.50 17.10 -5.20
CA HIS A 237 -9.45 16.48 -4.40
C HIS A 237 -9.95 15.35 -3.47
N SER A 238 -11.03 14.67 -3.88
CA SER A 238 -11.74 13.67 -3.06
C SER A 238 -11.37 12.22 -3.40
N ILE A 239 -10.34 12.01 -4.23
CA ILE A 239 -9.93 10.68 -4.70
C ILE A 239 -8.47 10.37 -4.36
N SER A 240 -8.23 9.17 -3.84
CA SER A 240 -6.88 8.66 -3.61
C SER A 240 -6.24 8.21 -4.94
N ARG A 241 -4.90 8.20 -5.00
CA ARG A 241 -4.15 7.70 -6.18
C ARG A 241 -4.55 6.27 -6.55
N MET A 242 -4.79 5.41 -5.56
CA MET A 242 -5.24 4.03 -5.79
C MET A 242 -6.63 3.98 -6.43
N ASN A 243 -7.58 4.78 -5.93
CA ASN A 243 -8.93 4.82 -6.49
C ASN A 243 -8.94 5.45 -7.89
N GLU A 244 -8.09 6.44 -8.15
CA GLU A 244 -7.87 6.95 -9.51
C GLU A 244 -7.34 5.86 -10.44
N ARG A 245 -6.37 5.04 -9.99
CA ARG A 245 -5.86 3.90 -10.77
C ARG A 245 -6.95 2.89 -11.09
N ILE A 246 -7.80 2.55 -10.11
CA ILE A 246 -8.94 1.65 -10.30
C ILE A 246 -9.90 2.24 -11.32
N ALA A 247 -10.34 3.49 -11.14
CA ALA A 247 -11.27 4.16 -12.04
C ALA A 247 -10.77 4.20 -13.49
N ARG A 248 -9.50 4.57 -13.71
CA ARG A 248 -8.87 4.57 -15.05
C ARG A 248 -8.86 3.18 -15.68
N LYS A 249 -8.53 2.15 -14.92
CA LYS A 249 -8.54 0.76 -15.41
C LYS A 249 -9.96 0.26 -15.70
N SER A 250 -10.95 0.66 -14.89
CA SER A 250 -12.36 0.35 -15.13
C SER A 250 -12.88 1.00 -16.41
N ILE A 251 -12.57 2.28 -16.63
CA ILE A 251 -12.88 3.00 -17.88
C ILE A 251 -12.25 2.27 -19.07
N GLN A 252 -10.96 1.93 -18.99
CA GLN A 252 -10.29 1.21 -20.06
C GLN A 252 -10.95 -0.15 -20.34
N THR A 253 -11.25 -0.92 -19.29
CA THR A 253 -11.92 -2.22 -19.43
C THR A 253 -13.31 -2.07 -20.09
N MET A 254 -14.07 -1.03 -19.75
CA MET A 254 -15.35 -0.73 -20.40
C MET A 254 -15.19 -0.42 -21.90
N ARG A 255 -14.15 0.35 -22.26
CA ARG A 255 -13.83 0.62 -23.67
C ARG A 255 -13.39 -0.63 -24.42
N ASP A 256 -12.63 -1.52 -23.77
CA ASP A 256 -12.21 -2.80 -24.36
C ASP A 256 -13.42 -3.69 -24.64
N ILE A 257 -14.39 -3.76 -23.70
CA ILE A 257 -15.67 -4.47 -23.92
C ILE A 257 -16.42 -3.87 -25.11
N MET A 258 -16.52 -2.53 -25.21
CA MET A 258 -17.15 -1.86 -26.34
C MET A 258 -16.46 -2.20 -27.67
N HIS A 259 -15.13 -2.18 -27.70
CA HIS A 259 -14.36 -2.56 -28.88
C HIS A 259 -14.61 -4.01 -29.29
N ASN A 260 -14.65 -4.92 -28.31
CA ASN A 260 -14.94 -6.33 -28.55
C ASN A 260 -16.37 -6.56 -29.03
N VAL A 261 -17.34 -5.78 -28.55
CA VAL A 261 -18.72 -5.78 -29.08
C VAL A 261 -18.74 -5.34 -30.54
N MET A 262 -18.03 -4.27 -30.89
CA MET A 262 -17.97 -3.76 -32.26
C MET A 262 -17.27 -4.72 -33.25
N GLY A 263 -16.23 -5.42 -32.80
CA GLY A 263 -15.47 -6.38 -33.62
C GLY A 263 -15.96 -7.82 -33.54
N GLY A 264 -16.91 -8.12 -32.64
CA GLY A 264 -17.36 -9.47 -32.34
C GLY A 264 -18.33 -10.05 -33.37
N ILE A 265 -18.36 -11.37 -33.45
CA ILE A 265 -19.35 -12.12 -34.23
C ILE A 265 -20.46 -12.60 -33.27
N GLY A 266 -21.69 -12.14 -33.48
CA GLY A 266 -22.86 -12.55 -32.68
C GLY A 266 -23.63 -11.37 -32.09
N GLU A 267 -24.58 -11.68 -31.20
CA GLU A 267 -25.36 -10.65 -30.51
C GLU A 267 -24.50 -9.91 -29.46
N PRO A 268 -24.60 -8.56 -29.36
CA PRO A 268 -23.83 -7.78 -28.40
C PRO A 268 -23.95 -8.25 -26.95
N SER A 269 -25.14 -8.68 -26.54
CA SER A 269 -25.41 -9.24 -25.21
C SER A 269 -24.55 -10.48 -24.91
N SER A 270 -24.35 -11.35 -25.90
CA SER A 270 -23.53 -12.55 -25.79
C SER A 270 -22.05 -12.20 -25.67
N VAL A 271 -21.58 -11.21 -26.43
CA VAL A 271 -20.19 -10.74 -26.35
C VAL A 271 -19.91 -10.13 -24.97
N ILE A 272 -20.79 -9.24 -24.48
CA ILE A 272 -20.67 -8.65 -23.15
C ILE A 272 -20.66 -9.74 -22.07
N THR A 273 -21.56 -10.72 -22.15
CA THR A 273 -21.61 -11.83 -21.19
C THR A 273 -20.32 -12.67 -21.23
N GLY A 274 -19.78 -12.94 -22.42
CA GLY A 274 -18.51 -13.66 -22.59
C GLY A 274 -17.32 -12.91 -21.97
N GLU A 275 -17.20 -11.61 -22.23
CA GLU A 275 -16.16 -10.76 -21.64
C GLU A 275 -16.26 -10.72 -20.10
N MET A 276 -17.48 -10.63 -19.56
CA MET A 276 -17.71 -10.69 -18.12
C MET A 276 -17.34 -12.05 -17.51
N SER A 277 -17.63 -13.15 -18.22
CA SER A 277 -17.20 -14.48 -17.78
C SER A 277 -15.68 -14.55 -17.72
N LYS A 278 -15.01 -14.13 -18.80
CA LYS A 278 -13.54 -14.11 -18.87
C LYS A 278 -12.91 -13.30 -17.73
N LEU A 279 -13.44 -12.10 -17.45
CA LEU A 279 -12.96 -11.28 -16.33
C LEU A 279 -13.14 -11.98 -14.98
N ASN A 280 -14.28 -12.66 -14.76
CA ASN A 280 -14.52 -13.43 -13.55
C ASN A 280 -13.60 -14.66 -13.43
N ASP A 281 -13.33 -15.35 -14.53
CA ASP A 281 -12.41 -16.49 -14.58
C ASP A 281 -10.97 -16.06 -14.24
N GLU A 282 -10.52 -14.94 -14.82
CA GLU A 282 -9.23 -14.32 -14.47
C GLU A 282 -9.14 -13.95 -12.98
N ARG A 283 -10.22 -13.40 -12.40
CA ARG A 283 -10.29 -13.09 -10.96
C ARG A 283 -10.20 -14.36 -10.12
N ASN A 284 -10.97 -15.39 -10.45
CA ASN A 284 -10.98 -16.65 -9.71
C ASN A 284 -9.62 -17.36 -9.77
N ALA A 285 -8.97 -17.34 -10.94
CA ALA A 285 -7.61 -17.88 -11.10
C ALA A 285 -6.60 -17.11 -10.24
N LEU A 286 -6.70 -15.78 -10.18
CA LEU A 286 -5.83 -14.94 -9.35
C LEU A 286 -6.03 -15.21 -7.86
N VAL A 287 -7.29 -15.29 -7.40
CA VAL A 287 -7.63 -15.62 -6.01
C VAL A 287 -7.05 -16.99 -5.63
N LYS A 288 -7.25 -18.01 -6.47
CA LYS A 288 -6.72 -19.36 -6.22
C LYS A 288 -5.19 -19.34 -6.13
N SER A 289 -4.52 -18.71 -7.11
CA SER A 289 -3.07 -18.59 -7.10
C SER A 289 -2.56 -17.89 -5.84
N LEU A 290 -3.26 -16.87 -5.36
CA LEU A 290 -2.88 -16.13 -4.16
C LEU A 290 -3.11 -16.95 -2.88
N GLN A 291 -4.18 -17.73 -2.79
CA GLN A 291 -4.39 -18.68 -1.70
C GLN A 291 -3.27 -19.75 -1.67
N ASP A 292 -2.89 -20.28 -2.83
CA ASP A 292 -1.78 -21.23 -2.92
C ASP A 292 -0.45 -20.59 -2.46
N ARG A 293 -0.15 -19.36 -2.88
CA ARG A 293 1.05 -18.60 -2.46
C ARG A 293 1.05 -18.31 -0.96
N LEU A 294 -0.10 -17.96 -0.39
CA LEU A 294 -0.25 -17.73 1.03
C LEU A 294 0.02 -19.01 1.83
N ARG A 295 -0.60 -20.13 1.44
CA ARG A 295 -0.36 -21.44 2.06
C ARG A 295 1.12 -21.86 1.97
N ASN A 296 1.72 -21.68 0.80
CA ASN A 296 3.14 -21.98 0.60
C ASN A 296 4.03 -21.15 1.53
N SER A 297 3.68 -19.89 1.78
CA SER A 297 4.42 -19.01 2.69
C SER A 297 4.32 -19.48 4.14
N PHE A 298 3.13 -19.89 4.59
CA PHE A 298 2.96 -20.49 5.92
C PHE A 298 3.78 -21.78 6.06
N ASN A 299 3.65 -22.71 5.12
CA ASN A 299 4.38 -23.97 5.13
C ASN A 299 5.90 -23.75 5.13
N PHE A 300 6.37 -22.74 4.40
CA PHE A 300 7.79 -22.38 4.39
C PHE A 300 8.24 -21.88 5.77
N ILE A 301 7.52 -20.94 6.39
CA ILE A 301 7.88 -20.43 7.71
C ILE A 301 7.84 -21.54 8.77
N GLU A 302 6.82 -22.41 8.75
CA GLU A 302 6.70 -23.55 9.67
C GLU A 302 7.85 -24.57 9.50
N SER A 303 8.40 -24.72 8.30
CA SER A 303 9.50 -25.67 8.04
C SER A 303 10.89 -25.05 8.21
N ALA A 304 11.03 -23.74 8.00
CA ALA A 304 12.31 -23.04 8.05
C ALA A 304 12.70 -22.59 9.47
N PHE A 305 11.74 -22.45 10.38
CA PHE A 305 11.96 -21.90 11.71
C PHE A 305 11.36 -22.80 12.80
N GLU A 306 12.14 -23.10 13.84
CA GLU A 306 11.68 -23.92 14.97
C GLU A 306 10.87 -23.12 16.02
N GLY A 307 10.86 -21.79 15.93
CA GLY A 307 10.21 -20.90 16.90
C GLY A 307 9.05 -20.09 16.33
N ASP A 308 8.18 -19.61 17.23
CA ASP A 308 6.96 -18.88 16.85
C ASP A 308 7.21 -17.41 16.47
N ASN A 309 8.39 -16.86 16.74
CA ASN A 309 8.67 -15.42 16.57
C ASN A 309 8.52 -14.97 15.10
N GLU A 310 9.14 -15.70 14.17
CA GLU A 310 9.09 -15.44 12.74
C GLU A 310 7.65 -15.53 12.22
N MET A 311 6.91 -16.55 12.67
CA MET A 311 5.50 -16.74 12.33
C MET A 311 4.61 -15.60 12.87
N MET A 312 4.83 -15.17 14.11
CA MET A 312 4.08 -14.07 14.73
C MET A 312 4.31 -12.75 14.01
N ILE A 313 5.56 -12.47 13.59
CA ILE A 313 5.88 -11.29 12.78
C ILE A 313 5.19 -11.36 11.42
N PHE A 314 5.18 -12.52 10.77
CA PHE A 314 4.49 -12.73 9.50
C PHE A 314 2.99 -12.46 9.63
N VAL A 315 2.32 -13.10 10.59
CA VAL A 315 0.88 -12.96 10.83
C VAL A 315 0.50 -11.53 11.20
N ARG A 316 1.27 -10.89 12.09
CA ARG A 316 1.07 -9.49 12.45
C ARG A 316 1.18 -8.57 11.22
N THR A 317 2.17 -8.82 10.36
CA THR A 317 2.33 -8.04 9.12
C THR A 317 1.13 -8.20 8.19
N LEU A 318 0.59 -9.42 8.06
CA LEU A 318 -0.65 -9.67 7.30
C LEU A 318 -1.89 -9.00 7.92
N SER A 319 -1.96 -8.88 9.24
CA SER A 319 -3.06 -8.21 9.93
C SER A 319 -3.02 -6.68 9.77
N GLU A 320 -1.82 -6.11 9.74
CA GLU A 320 -1.60 -4.65 9.66
C GLU A 320 -1.74 -4.11 8.23
N ASP A 321 -1.54 -4.93 7.19
CA ASP A 321 -1.77 -4.54 5.81
C ASP A 321 -3.27 -4.67 5.43
N ARG A 322 -3.86 -3.59 4.94
CA ARG A 322 -5.29 -3.54 4.62
C ARG A 322 -5.70 -4.53 3.52
N TYR A 323 -4.79 -4.86 2.60
CA TYR A 323 -5.11 -5.65 1.43
C TYR A 323 -5.08 -7.13 1.77
N SER A 324 -4.08 -7.58 2.53
CA SER A 324 -4.08 -8.92 3.13
C SER A 324 -5.25 -9.10 4.09
N ALA A 325 -5.48 -8.17 5.03
CA ALA A 325 -6.61 -8.27 5.96
C ALA A 325 -7.96 -8.33 5.24
N GLY A 326 -8.15 -7.50 4.21
CA GLY A 326 -9.36 -7.52 3.38
C GLY A 326 -9.54 -8.82 2.60
N PHE A 327 -8.45 -9.36 2.03
CA PHE A 327 -8.47 -10.64 1.32
C PHE A 327 -8.79 -11.80 2.28
N LEU A 328 -8.13 -11.86 3.43
CA LEU A 328 -8.33 -12.87 4.46
C LEU A 328 -9.76 -12.83 5.01
N GLY A 329 -10.33 -11.63 5.20
CA GLY A 329 -11.73 -11.47 5.62
C GLY A 329 -12.73 -11.97 4.57
N LYS A 330 -12.41 -11.85 3.28
CA LYS A 330 -13.29 -12.26 2.17
C LYS A 330 -13.16 -13.74 1.81
N HIS A 331 -11.95 -14.29 1.84
CA HIS A 331 -11.64 -15.62 1.32
C HIS A 331 -11.25 -16.64 2.39
N GLY A 332 -10.83 -16.18 3.58
CA GLY A 332 -10.33 -17.02 4.65
C GLY A 332 -8.94 -17.60 4.39
N SER A 333 -8.30 -18.06 5.47
CA SER A 333 -7.14 -18.96 5.46
C SER A 333 -7.13 -19.71 6.79
N GLU A 334 -7.02 -21.03 6.72
CA GLU A 334 -7.00 -21.89 7.92
C GLU A 334 -5.71 -21.67 8.71
N GLU A 335 -4.58 -21.54 8.01
CA GLU A 335 -3.25 -21.29 8.57
C GLU A 335 -3.22 -19.95 9.31
N TYR A 336 -3.71 -18.88 8.66
CA TYR A 336 -3.83 -17.58 9.31
C TYR A 336 -4.75 -17.61 10.53
N SER A 337 -5.89 -18.32 10.44
CA SER A 337 -6.85 -18.42 11.55
C SER A 337 -6.29 -19.18 12.74
N ARG A 338 -5.40 -20.15 12.50
CA ARG A 338 -4.69 -20.91 13.55
C ARG A 338 -3.75 -19.99 14.32
N TRP A 339 -2.91 -19.24 13.60
CA TRP A 339 -1.87 -18.42 14.21
C TRP A 339 -2.36 -17.08 14.77
N SER A 340 -3.35 -16.44 14.13
CA SER A 340 -3.94 -15.18 14.63
C SER A 340 -4.65 -15.33 15.98
N LYS A 341 -5.27 -16.48 16.26
CA LYS A 341 -5.86 -16.78 17.57
C LYS A 341 -4.80 -16.85 18.67
N GLY A 342 -3.64 -17.43 18.38
CA GLY A 342 -2.50 -17.46 19.31
C GLY A 342 -2.01 -16.04 19.62
N LEU A 343 -1.97 -15.17 18.60
CA LEU A 343 -1.55 -13.78 18.73
C LEU A 343 -2.48 -12.97 19.63
N MET A 344 -3.80 -13.09 19.46
CA MET A 344 -4.77 -12.40 20.31
C MET A 344 -4.72 -12.85 21.78
N MET A 345 -4.37 -14.12 22.05
CA MET A 345 -4.22 -14.61 23.42
C MET A 345 -2.92 -14.08 24.04
N SER A 346 -1.81 -14.08 23.30
CA SER A 346 -0.53 -13.56 23.75
C SER A 346 -0.54 -12.05 24.02
N ASP A 347 -1.15 -11.26 23.12
CA ASP A 347 -1.30 -9.81 23.32
C ASP A 347 -2.11 -9.50 24.59
N ARG A 348 -3.16 -10.29 24.85
CA ARG A 348 -4.00 -10.15 26.04
C ARG A 348 -3.30 -10.56 27.33
N GLU A 349 -2.46 -11.60 27.29
CA GLU A 349 -1.61 -11.97 28.43
C GLU A 349 -0.56 -10.90 28.74
N GLN A 350 0.05 -10.29 27.71
CA GLN A 350 1.00 -9.19 27.89
C GLN A 350 0.33 -7.91 28.41
N GLU A 351 -0.88 -7.60 27.94
CA GLU A 351 -1.68 -6.47 28.44
C GLU A 351 -2.00 -6.65 29.93
N LEU A 352 -2.48 -7.83 30.32
CA LEU A 352 -2.74 -8.17 31.73
C LEU A 352 -1.47 -8.13 32.59
N THR A 353 -0.32 -8.55 32.04
CA THR A 353 0.96 -8.51 32.77
C THR A 353 1.41 -7.06 33.00
N ARG A 354 1.29 -6.17 31.99
CA ARG A 354 1.59 -4.75 32.16
C ARG A 354 0.63 -4.04 33.13
N GLU A 355 -0.65 -4.44 33.15
CA GLU A 355 -1.60 -3.94 34.13
C GLU A 355 -1.21 -4.34 35.57
N ILE A 356 -0.71 -5.57 35.76
CA ILE A 356 -0.23 -6.05 37.07
C ILE A 356 1.06 -5.31 37.48
N GLU A 357 2.03 -5.17 36.57
CA GLU A 357 3.29 -4.46 36.82
C GLU A 357 3.08 -2.94 37.06
N GLY A 358 2.02 -2.35 36.53
CA GLY A 358 1.64 -0.96 36.77
C GLY A 358 0.85 -0.72 38.06
N LEU A 359 0.48 -1.78 38.79
CA LEU A 359 -0.20 -1.74 40.09
C LEU A 359 0.75 -1.97 41.28
N GLU A 360 2.01 -2.33 41.01
CA GLU A 360 3.12 -2.32 41.97
C GLU A 360 3.87 -0.97 41.92
#